data_AF-A0A4C2A6B6-F1
#
_entry.id   AF-A0A4C2A6B6-F1
#
_cell.length_a   1.000
_cell.length_b   1.000
_cell.length_c   1.000
_cell.angle_alpha   90.00
_cell.angle_beta   90.00
_cell.angle_gamma   90.00
#
_symmetry.space_group_name_H-M   'P 1'
#
loop_
_entity.id
_entity.type
_entity.pdbx_description
1 polymer ?
#
loop_
_entity_poly.entity_id
_entity_poly.type
_entity_poly.pdbx_seq_one_letter_code
_entity_poly.pdbx_strand_id
1 'polypeptide(L)'
;MPVENLKDHMRNAFLEFAALTIAIQDVTQTMCKNILNIYKKGDIEQLKRKLEENEGTIYNNKSQRKSQARPNIKPENDPIVVMTRDTKVALEERILRTMRKLSKENDQDYSETFTDWETPKITWINGVPGCGKTTWIVQEFDNKRDCIVTATIEAAEDLKRKLANRIGAEATTRVRTMASVLVNGFKEHTHNRLLIDEAMMNHFGAIITAALLAKAKELLLIGDINQIPHIDRHNVFPMSYEKPNAVAKVSRELLRSYRNPMDVAYALNEIYSGIYSTQEGTRSLTMDGYDINKLSISLPQTLYLAHTHKLAKQS
;
A
#
# COMPACT_ATOMS: atom_id res chain seq x y z
N MET A 1 6.61 23.85 -3.13
CA MET A 1 6.34 25.06 -2.31
C MET A 1 5.91 24.59 -0.93
N PRO A 2 6.29 25.25 0.17
CA PRO A 2 5.77 24.90 1.49
C PRO A 2 4.25 25.05 1.46
N VAL A 3 3.55 24.07 2.04
CA VAL A 3 2.09 24.07 2.13
C VAL A 3 1.69 25.23 3.06
N GLU A 4 0.96 26.22 2.53
CA GLU A 4 0.58 27.44 3.28
C GLU A 4 -0.33 27.11 4.48
N ASN A 5 -1.17 26.08 4.37
CA ASN A 5 -1.97 25.55 5.48
C ASN A 5 -1.92 24.01 5.54
N LEU A 6 -1.19 23.46 6.53
CA LEU A 6 -1.04 22.01 6.74
C LEU A 6 -2.39 21.31 6.93
N LYS A 7 -3.31 21.93 7.68
CA LYS A 7 -4.61 21.35 8.00
C LYS A 7 -5.46 21.19 6.73
N ASP A 8 -5.45 22.19 5.86
CA ASP A 8 -6.17 22.15 4.59
C ASP A 8 -5.58 21.08 3.65
N HIS A 9 -4.27 20.94 3.60
CA HIS A 9 -3.63 19.91 2.78
C HIS A 9 -3.97 18.51 3.26
N MET A 10 -4.00 18.27 4.57
CA MET A 10 -4.41 16.99 5.14
C MET A 10 -5.89 16.69 4.86
N ARG A 11 -6.76 17.70 4.94
CA ARG A 11 -8.16 17.60 4.53
C ARG A 11 -8.29 17.24 3.04
N ASN A 12 -7.56 17.93 2.18
CA ASN A 12 -7.59 17.68 0.73
C ASN A 12 -7.03 16.29 0.40
N ALA A 13 -5.96 15.85 1.06
CA ALA A 13 -5.44 14.49 0.91
C ALA A 13 -6.48 13.43 1.30
N PHE A 14 -7.20 13.64 2.41
CA PHE A 14 -8.27 12.75 2.85
C PHE A 14 -9.42 12.70 1.84
N LEU A 15 -9.86 13.86 1.33
CA LEU A 15 -10.91 13.96 0.32
C LEU A 15 -10.49 13.31 -1.00
N GLU A 16 -9.26 13.53 -1.44
CA GLU A 16 -8.68 12.91 -2.63
C GLU A 16 -8.65 11.39 -2.50
N PHE A 17 -8.25 10.87 -1.33
CA PHE A 17 -8.26 9.43 -1.07
C PHE A 17 -9.69 8.84 -1.06
N ALA A 18 -10.67 9.57 -0.52
CA ALA A 18 -12.07 9.16 -0.59
C ALA A 18 -12.56 9.09 -2.05
N ALA A 19 -12.28 10.13 -2.83
CA ALA A 19 -12.64 10.21 -4.24
C ALA A 19 -11.97 9.10 -5.07
N LEU A 20 -10.68 8.84 -4.82
CA LEU A 20 -9.94 7.74 -5.46
C LEU A 20 -10.57 6.39 -5.14
N THR A 21 -10.92 6.16 -3.87
CA THR A 21 -11.54 4.90 -3.44
C THR A 21 -12.92 4.70 -4.09
N ILE A 22 -13.73 5.76 -4.20
CA ILE A 22 -15.02 5.73 -4.90
C ILE A 22 -14.82 5.42 -6.39
N ALA A 23 -13.90 6.13 -7.05
CA ALA A 23 -13.64 5.95 -8.47
C ALA A 23 -13.16 4.52 -8.80
N ILE A 24 -12.28 3.94 -7.99
CA ILE A 24 -11.83 2.55 -8.14
C ILE A 24 -12.99 1.56 -7.97
N GLN A 25 -13.86 1.81 -6.97
CA GLN A 25 -15.06 1.00 -6.77
C GLN A 25 -15.97 1.04 -8.01
N ASP A 26 -16.20 2.23 -8.57
CA ASP A 26 -17.06 2.43 -9.75
C ASP A 26 -16.46 1.79 -11.02
N VAL A 27 -15.15 1.89 -11.22
CA VAL A 27 -14.44 1.22 -12.32
C VAL A 27 -14.63 -0.30 -12.23
N THR A 28 -14.40 -0.87 -11.04
CA THR A 28 -14.53 -2.31 -10.80
C THR A 28 -15.98 -2.78 -11.01
N GLN A 29 -16.96 -2.05 -10.49
CA GLN A 29 -18.38 -2.38 -10.67
C GLN A 29 -18.82 -2.28 -12.13
N THR A 30 -18.38 -1.22 -12.83
CA THR A 30 -18.72 -1.00 -14.25
C THR A 30 -18.12 -2.10 -15.12
N MET A 31 -16.86 -2.48 -14.87
CA MET A 31 -16.23 -3.63 -15.51
C MET A 31 -17.05 -4.91 -15.33
N CYS A 32 -17.41 -5.25 -14.09
CA CYS A 32 -18.21 -6.44 -13.80
C CYS A 32 -19.60 -6.41 -14.46
N LYS A 33 -20.29 -5.26 -14.43
CA LYS A 33 -21.58 -5.06 -15.12
C LYS A 33 -21.45 -5.25 -16.63
N ASN A 34 -20.38 -4.75 -17.23
CA ASN A 34 -20.11 -4.93 -18.66
C ASN A 34 -19.91 -6.41 -19.01
N ILE A 35 -19.11 -7.15 -18.24
CA ILE A 35 -18.92 -8.60 -18.42
C ILE A 35 -20.26 -9.34 -18.31
N LEU A 36 -21.07 -9.00 -17.31
CA LEU A 36 -22.39 -9.61 -17.11
C LEU A 36 -23.33 -9.33 -18.30
N ASN A 37 -23.31 -8.11 -18.84
CA ASN A 37 -24.13 -7.74 -20.00
C ASN A 37 -23.71 -8.50 -21.26
N ILE A 38 -22.40 -8.69 -21.49
CA ILE A 38 -21.88 -9.50 -22.61
C ILE A 38 -22.37 -10.95 -22.49
N TYR A 39 -22.29 -11.53 -21.28
CA TYR A 39 -22.82 -12.86 -21.02
C TYR A 39 -24.32 -12.97 -21.32
N LYS A 40 -25.13 -12.00 -20.85
CA LYS A 40 -26.59 -11.98 -21.08
C LYS A 40 -26.96 -11.85 -22.55
N LYS A 41 -26.12 -11.19 -23.36
CA LYS A 41 -26.29 -11.08 -24.83
C LYS A 41 -25.89 -12.34 -25.60
N GLY A 42 -25.19 -13.29 -24.96
CA GLY A 42 -24.73 -14.52 -25.60
C GLY A 42 -23.49 -14.37 -26.50
N ASP A 43 -22.75 -13.27 -26.39
CA ASP A 43 -21.51 -13.05 -27.15
C ASP A 43 -20.34 -13.79 -26.48
N ILE A 44 -20.15 -15.05 -26.86
CA ILE A 44 -19.17 -15.96 -26.25
C ILE A 44 -17.73 -15.53 -26.52
N GLU A 45 -17.44 -15.00 -27.71
CA GLU A 45 -16.09 -14.61 -28.11
C GLU A 45 -15.63 -13.37 -27.32
N GLN A 46 -16.47 -12.34 -27.27
CA GLN A 46 -16.20 -11.14 -26.49
C GLN A 46 -16.10 -11.47 -24.99
N LEU A 47 -16.93 -12.39 -24.50
CA LEU A 47 -16.91 -12.82 -23.10
C LEU A 47 -15.58 -13.48 -22.73
N LYS A 48 -15.10 -14.45 -23.53
CA LYS A 48 -13.83 -15.14 -23.26
C LYS A 48 -12.67 -14.16 -23.18
N ARG A 49 -12.57 -13.26 -24.17
CA ARG A 49 -11.53 -12.22 -24.19
C ARG A 49 -11.59 -11.34 -22.94
N LYS A 50 -12.78 -10.87 -22.55
CA LYS A 50 -12.93 -10.01 -21.36
C LYS A 50 -12.63 -10.74 -20.05
N LEU A 51 -12.96 -12.02 -19.95
CA LEU A 51 -12.61 -12.83 -18.77
C LEU A 51 -11.09 -13.05 -18.71
N GLU A 52 -10.43 -13.34 -19.83
CA GLU A 52 -8.97 -13.48 -19.87
C GLU A 52 -8.24 -12.18 -19.51
N GLU A 53 -8.66 -11.05 -20.09
CA GLU A 53 -8.08 -9.72 -19.80
C GLU A 53 -8.14 -9.35 -18.31
N ASN A 54 -9.20 -9.75 -17.61
CA ASN A 54 -9.47 -9.35 -16.22
C ASN A 54 -9.26 -10.50 -15.21
N GLU A 55 -8.71 -11.63 -15.65
CA GLU A 55 -8.62 -12.90 -14.90
C GLU A 55 -9.95 -13.25 -14.20
N GLY A 56 -11.02 -13.08 -14.95
CA GLY A 56 -12.38 -13.22 -14.50
C GLY A 56 -12.92 -14.63 -14.65
N THR A 57 -13.99 -14.89 -13.91
CA THR A 57 -14.78 -16.11 -13.97
C THR A 57 -16.24 -15.74 -13.80
N ILE A 58 -17.10 -16.45 -14.52
CA ILE A 58 -18.55 -16.32 -14.41
C ILE A 58 -19.15 -17.63 -13.93
N TYR A 59 -20.01 -17.54 -12.92
CA TYR A 59 -20.73 -18.66 -12.35
C TYR A 59 -22.21 -18.46 -12.63
N ASN A 60 -22.86 -19.46 -13.21
CA ASN A 60 -24.31 -19.47 -13.35
C ASN A 60 -24.87 -20.69 -12.62
N ASN A 61 -25.51 -20.43 -11.47
CA ASN A 61 -26.07 -21.44 -10.60
C ASN A 61 -27.30 -22.18 -11.19
N LYS A 62 -27.90 -21.69 -12.29
CA LYS A 62 -28.98 -22.40 -13.01
C LYS A 62 -28.46 -23.45 -13.99
N SER A 63 -27.31 -23.22 -14.60
CA SER A 63 -26.67 -24.18 -15.50
C SER A 63 -25.73 -25.09 -14.71
N GLN A 64 -26.14 -26.32 -14.40
CA GLN A 64 -25.38 -27.30 -13.62
C GLN A 64 -24.07 -27.79 -14.30
N ARG A 65 -23.15 -26.91 -14.72
CA ARG A 65 -21.80 -27.32 -15.17
C ARG A 65 -20.82 -27.27 -13.99
N LYS A 66 -20.45 -28.46 -13.52
CA LYS A 66 -19.40 -28.71 -12.52
C LYS A 66 -18.03 -28.59 -13.20
N SER A 67 -17.45 -27.39 -13.25
CA SER A 67 -16.04 -27.25 -13.58
C SER A 67 -15.52 -25.99 -12.90
N GLN A 68 -14.63 -26.20 -11.92
CA GLN A 68 -14.02 -25.22 -11.01
C GLN A 68 -14.79 -24.93 -9.72
N ALA A 69 -14.00 -24.74 -8.65
CA ALA A 69 -14.45 -24.58 -7.27
C ALA A 69 -15.59 -23.56 -7.20
N ARG A 70 -16.76 -24.01 -6.74
CA ARG A 70 -17.93 -23.16 -6.57
C ARG A 70 -17.65 -22.18 -5.43
N PRO A 71 -17.84 -20.87 -5.62
CA PRO A 71 -17.91 -19.95 -4.49
C PRO A 71 -19.05 -20.41 -3.57
N ASN A 72 -18.85 -20.33 -2.26
CA ASN A 72 -19.81 -20.75 -1.24
C ASN A 72 -20.96 -19.72 -1.11
N ILE A 73 -21.48 -19.25 -2.24
CA ILE A 73 -22.46 -18.17 -2.36
C ILE A 73 -23.68 -18.75 -3.07
N LYS A 74 -24.83 -18.73 -2.39
CA LYS A 74 -26.15 -18.99 -2.98
C LYS A 74 -26.87 -17.63 -3.08
N PRO A 75 -26.73 -16.90 -4.20
CA PRO A 75 -27.47 -15.66 -4.37
C PRO A 75 -28.98 -15.98 -4.46
N GLU A 76 -29.76 -15.26 -3.66
CA GLU A 76 -31.21 -15.47 -3.50
C GLU A 76 -32.00 -15.08 -4.76
N ASN A 77 -31.53 -14.06 -5.51
CA ASN A 77 -32.28 -13.42 -6.59
C ASN A 77 -31.65 -13.52 -7.99
N ASP A 78 -30.32 -13.41 -8.13
CA ASP A 78 -29.64 -13.51 -9.44
C ASP A 78 -28.64 -14.69 -9.43
N PRO A 79 -28.89 -15.78 -10.18
CA PRO A 79 -28.06 -16.97 -10.16
C PRO A 79 -26.70 -16.78 -10.83
N ILE A 80 -26.45 -15.62 -11.46
CA ILE A 80 -25.22 -15.35 -12.21
C ILE A 80 -24.30 -14.45 -11.38
N VAL A 81 -23.08 -14.91 -11.12
CA VAL A 81 -22.05 -14.19 -10.37
C VAL A 81 -20.83 -14.01 -11.28
N VAL A 82 -20.36 -12.76 -11.41
CA VAL A 82 -19.09 -12.43 -12.06
C VAL A 82 -18.07 -12.13 -10.98
N MET A 83 -16.90 -12.75 -11.09
CA MET A 83 -15.74 -12.43 -10.26
C MET A 83 -14.56 -12.10 -11.18
N THR A 84 -13.84 -11.03 -10.89
CA THR A 84 -12.56 -10.65 -11.52
C THR A 84 -11.43 -10.67 -10.50
N ARG A 85 -10.19 -10.50 -10.95
CA ARG A 85 -9.04 -10.31 -10.05
C ARG A 85 -9.32 -9.24 -8.99
N ASP A 86 -9.88 -8.10 -9.40
CA ASP A 86 -10.10 -6.95 -8.52
C ASP A 86 -11.20 -7.21 -7.49
N THR A 87 -12.21 -8.02 -7.83
CA THR A 87 -13.25 -8.41 -6.86
C THR A 87 -12.77 -9.39 -5.79
N LYS A 88 -11.64 -10.09 -5.99
CA LYS A 88 -11.10 -11.02 -4.98
C LYS A 88 -10.59 -10.29 -3.74
N VAL A 89 -10.17 -9.04 -3.91
CA VAL A 89 -9.54 -8.22 -2.85
C VAL A 89 -10.25 -6.88 -2.71
N ALA A 90 -11.53 -6.80 -3.08
CA ALA A 90 -12.31 -5.58 -3.00
C ALA A 90 -12.48 -5.14 -1.54
N LEU A 91 -11.86 -4.01 -1.20
CA LEU A 91 -11.90 -3.41 0.15
C LEU A 91 -12.56 -2.04 0.15
N GLU A 92 -12.79 -1.44 -1.01
CA GLU A 92 -13.22 -0.06 -1.23
C GLU A 92 -14.47 0.25 -0.42
N GLU A 93 -15.49 -0.59 -0.55
CA GLU A 93 -16.77 -0.44 0.17
C GLU A 93 -16.57 -0.43 1.70
N ARG A 94 -15.68 -1.29 2.22
CA ARG A 94 -15.41 -1.35 3.66
C ARG A 94 -14.60 -0.14 4.12
N ILE A 95 -13.63 0.31 3.33
CA ILE A 95 -12.84 1.52 3.58
C ILE A 95 -13.79 2.74 3.62
N LEU A 96 -14.66 2.89 2.61
CA LEU A 96 -15.62 3.99 2.55
C LEU A 96 -16.59 3.97 3.74
N ARG A 97 -17.08 2.80 4.16
CA ARG A 97 -17.88 2.70 5.39
C ARG A 97 -17.12 3.17 6.61
N THR A 98 -15.83 2.83 6.73
CA THR A 98 -14.99 3.32 7.83
C THR A 98 -14.79 4.83 7.76
N MET A 99 -14.53 5.39 6.57
CA MET A 99 -14.37 6.83 6.38
C MET A 99 -15.65 7.60 6.69
N ARG A 100 -16.82 7.10 6.30
CA ARG A 100 -18.12 7.71 6.63
C ARG A 100 -18.36 7.82 8.14
N LYS A 101 -17.87 6.86 8.94
CA LYS A 101 -17.96 6.93 10.41
C LYS A 101 -17.12 8.07 11.02
N LEU A 102 -16.19 8.64 10.24
CA LEU A 102 -15.40 9.82 10.65
C LEU A 102 -16.11 11.14 10.29
N SER A 103 -17.17 11.10 9.48
CA SER A 103 -18.02 12.28 9.27
C SER A 103 -19.07 12.37 10.39
N LYS A 104 -19.41 13.60 10.78
CA LYS A 104 -20.36 13.87 11.86
C LYS A 104 -21.82 13.71 11.45
N GLU A 105 -22.15 13.68 10.16
CA GLU A 105 -23.53 13.53 9.71
C GLU A 105 -23.63 12.67 8.43
N ASN A 106 -24.83 12.16 8.16
CA ASN A 106 -25.17 11.09 7.21
C ASN A 106 -24.95 11.40 5.72
N ASP A 107 -24.13 12.39 5.36
CA ASP A 107 -23.84 12.72 3.97
C ASP A 107 -22.36 12.55 3.64
N GLN A 108 -22.05 12.38 2.35
CA GLN A 108 -20.71 12.42 1.77
C GLN A 108 -19.98 13.77 1.99
N ASP A 109 -20.47 14.60 2.90
CA ASP A 109 -19.82 15.81 3.35
C ASP A 109 -18.84 15.51 4.48
N TYR A 110 -17.55 15.65 4.18
CA TYR A 110 -16.45 15.53 5.13
C TYR A 110 -15.93 16.91 5.59
N SER A 111 -16.67 17.99 5.29
CA SER A 111 -16.31 19.36 5.67
C SER A 111 -16.04 19.50 7.17
N GLU A 112 -16.85 18.84 8.00
CA GLU A 112 -16.76 18.90 9.46
C GLU A 112 -15.78 17.89 10.08
N THR A 113 -15.29 16.87 9.35
CA THR A 113 -14.38 15.85 9.91
C THR A 113 -13.10 16.47 10.50
N PHE A 114 -12.69 17.63 9.98
CA PHE A 114 -11.46 18.30 10.36
C PHE A 114 -11.67 19.47 11.33
N THR A 115 -12.90 19.89 11.65
CA THR A 115 -13.14 21.11 12.45
C THR A 115 -12.55 20.98 13.85
N ASP A 116 -12.90 19.91 14.56
CA ASP A 116 -12.44 19.63 15.94
C ASP A 116 -11.14 18.82 16.02
N TRP A 117 -10.56 18.43 14.88
CA TRP A 117 -9.36 17.62 14.88
C TRP A 117 -8.10 18.47 15.14
N GLU A 118 -7.44 18.18 16.25
CA GLU A 118 -6.09 18.68 16.53
C GLU A 118 -5.11 18.06 15.54
N THR A 119 -4.40 18.90 14.79
CA THR A 119 -3.46 18.41 13.76
C THR A 119 -2.28 17.70 14.43
N PRO A 120 -1.99 16.43 14.07
CA PRO A 120 -0.90 15.70 14.67
C PRO A 120 0.45 16.32 14.29
N LYS A 121 1.42 16.20 15.20
CA LYS A 121 2.82 16.50 14.89
C LYS A 121 3.35 15.46 13.90
N ILE A 122 3.79 15.90 12.72
CA ILE A 122 4.34 15.03 11.69
C ILE A 122 5.87 15.12 11.68
N THR A 123 6.55 13.98 11.75
CA THR A 123 8.01 13.87 11.70
C THR A 123 8.40 12.92 10.58
N TRP A 124 9.38 13.27 9.75
CA TRP A 124 9.87 12.43 8.66
C TRP A 124 11.28 11.90 8.94
N ILE A 125 11.44 10.59 8.87
CA ILE A 125 12.73 9.88 8.95
C ILE A 125 13.01 9.31 7.56
N ASN A 126 13.97 9.91 6.87
CA ASN A 126 14.41 9.44 5.56
C ASN A 126 15.55 8.43 5.76
N GLY A 127 15.47 7.26 5.13
CA GLY A 127 16.47 6.24 5.28
C GLY A 127 16.87 5.62 3.95
N VAL A 128 18.17 5.64 3.66
CA VAL A 128 18.73 5.11 2.41
C VAL A 128 18.55 3.59 2.31
N PRO A 129 18.70 2.98 1.11
CA PRO A 129 18.55 1.55 0.95
C PRO A 129 19.51 0.77 1.84
N GLY A 130 18.98 -0.20 2.59
CA GLY A 130 19.78 -1.03 3.49
C GLY A 130 20.16 -0.38 4.82
N CYS A 131 19.62 0.78 5.18
CA CYS A 131 19.95 1.44 6.45
C CYS A 131 19.30 0.82 7.71
N GLY A 132 18.51 -0.23 7.55
CA GLY A 132 17.85 -0.90 8.67
C GLY A 132 16.65 -0.15 9.24
N LYS A 133 15.86 0.55 8.40
CA LYS A 133 14.62 1.26 8.81
C LYS A 133 13.74 0.43 9.75
N THR A 134 13.44 -0.82 9.38
CA THR A 134 12.66 -1.75 10.20
C THR A 134 13.27 -2.00 11.57
N THR A 135 14.60 -2.18 11.65
CA THR A 135 15.32 -2.36 12.92
C THR A 135 15.24 -1.10 13.76
N TRP A 136 15.41 0.07 13.14
CA TRP A 136 15.30 1.36 13.80
C TRP A 136 13.89 1.59 14.38
N ILE A 137 12.84 1.31 13.60
CA ILE A 137 11.44 1.36 14.07
C ILE A 137 11.25 0.47 15.31
N VAL A 138 11.75 -0.77 15.26
CA VAL A 138 11.64 -1.70 16.38
C VAL A 138 12.41 -1.20 17.60
N GLN A 139 13.47 -0.41 17.46
CA GLN A 139 14.19 0.17 18.61
C GLN A 139 13.46 1.39 19.21
N GLU A 140 12.89 2.25 18.37
CA GLU A 140 12.21 3.49 18.77
C GLU A 140 10.77 3.28 19.27
N PHE A 141 10.23 2.08 19.05
CA PHE A 141 8.88 1.71 19.46
C PHE A 141 8.69 1.74 20.98
N ASP A 142 7.59 2.36 21.41
CA ASP A 142 7.11 2.50 22.79
C ASP A 142 5.74 1.81 22.95
N ASN A 143 5.72 0.70 23.70
CA ASN A 143 4.53 -0.14 23.88
C ASN A 143 3.33 0.60 24.49
N LYS A 144 3.54 1.72 25.19
CA LYS A 144 2.44 2.44 25.86
C LYS A 144 1.65 3.32 24.91
N ARG A 145 2.21 3.74 23.79
CA ARG A 145 1.59 4.77 22.93
C ARG A 145 1.65 4.49 21.43
N ASP A 146 2.44 3.52 20.99
CA ASP A 146 2.74 3.32 19.58
C ASP A 146 1.92 2.21 18.93
N CYS A 147 1.55 2.44 17.66
CA CYS A 147 1.19 1.39 16.72
C CYS A 147 2.02 1.57 15.44
N ILE A 148 2.52 0.46 14.90
CA ILE A 148 3.25 0.44 13.63
C ILE A 148 2.28 0.07 12.52
N VAL A 149 2.28 0.87 11.45
CA VAL A 149 1.48 0.64 10.25
C VAL A 149 2.42 0.55 9.05
N THR A 150 2.26 -0.46 8.21
CA THR A 150 3.08 -0.66 7.00
C THR A 150 2.21 -0.99 5.78
N ALA A 151 2.77 -0.88 4.57
CA ALA A 151 2.02 -1.09 3.33
C ALA A 151 1.71 -2.57 3.04
N THR A 152 2.65 -3.49 3.32
CA THR A 152 2.57 -4.89 2.86
C THR A 152 2.42 -5.90 4.01
N ILE A 153 1.90 -7.09 3.69
CA ILE A 153 1.74 -8.18 4.66
C ILE A 153 3.11 -8.69 5.10
N GLU A 154 4.04 -8.85 4.16
CA GLU A 154 5.39 -9.34 4.38
C GLU A 154 6.17 -8.42 5.33
N ALA A 155 6.06 -7.10 5.13
CA ALA A 155 6.67 -6.12 6.03
C ALA A 155 6.03 -6.17 7.42
N ALA A 156 4.70 -6.34 7.51
CA ALA A 156 4.01 -6.46 8.78
C ALA A 156 4.42 -7.73 9.54
N GLU A 157 4.57 -8.86 8.86
CA GLU A 157 5.03 -10.11 9.45
C GLU A 157 6.48 -10.01 9.94
N ASP A 158 7.37 -9.41 9.15
CA ASP A 158 8.75 -9.16 9.57
C ASP A 158 8.84 -8.27 10.81
N LEU A 159 8.10 -7.16 10.82
CA LEU A 159 7.98 -6.27 11.96
C LEU A 159 7.41 -6.98 13.20
N LYS A 160 6.36 -7.80 13.03
CA LYS A 160 5.78 -8.59 14.14
C LYS A 160 6.79 -9.54 14.74
N ARG A 161 7.53 -10.30 13.93
CA ARG A 161 8.56 -11.23 14.44
C ARG A 161 9.64 -10.48 15.21
N LYS A 162 10.15 -9.38 14.65
CA LYS A 162 11.20 -8.57 15.30
C LYS A 162 10.71 -7.91 16.59
N LEU A 163 9.48 -7.39 16.60
CA LEU A 163 8.89 -6.71 17.75
C LEU A 163 8.45 -7.69 18.84
N ALA A 164 8.05 -8.91 18.49
CA ALA A 164 7.70 -9.96 19.45
C ALA A 164 8.86 -10.29 20.40
N ASN A 165 10.11 -10.12 19.96
CA ASN A 165 11.28 -10.26 20.84
C ASN A 165 11.32 -9.21 21.97
N ARG A 166 10.60 -8.09 21.84
CA ARG A 166 10.52 -7.02 22.85
C ARG A 166 9.25 -7.08 23.70
N ILE A 167 8.10 -7.39 23.09
CA ILE A 167 6.78 -7.28 23.75
C ILE A 167 5.92 -8.56 23.66
N GLY A 168 6.49 -9.66 23.15
CA GLY A 168 5.79 -10.94 23.04
C GLY A 168 4.57 -10.89 22.11
N ALA A 169 3.49 -11.55 22.53
CA ALA A 169 2.29 -11.74 21.72
C ALA A 169 1.57 -10.43 21.33
N GLU A 170 1.75 -9.35 22.12
CA GLU A 170 1.17 -8.03 21.85
C GLU A 170 1.64 -7.45 20.51
N ALA A 171 2.79 -7.88 19.97
CA ALA A 171 3.27 -7.43 18.66
C ALA A 171 2.23 -7.63 17.55
N THR A 172 1.40 -8.67 17.63
CA THR A 172 0.36 -8.96 16.63
C THR A 172 -0.69 -7.87 16.54
N THR A 173 -1.03 -7.23 17.65
CA THR A 173 -2.02 -6.14 17.70
C THR A 173 -1.38 -4.76 17.48
N ARG A 174 -0.08 -4.62 17.80
CA ARG A 174 0.69 -3.37 17.64
C ARG A 174 1.21 -3.12 16.23
N VAL A 175 1.31 -4.15 15.39
CA VAL A 175 1.78 -4.04 14.00
C VAL A 175 0.68 -4.43 13.02
N ARG A 176 0.30 -3.53 12.12
CA ARG A 176 -0.81 -3.74 11.17
C ARG A 176 -0.47 -3.25 9.78
N THR A 177 -1.15 -3.79 8.78
CA THR A 177 -1.10 -3.23 7.43
C THR A 177 -2.04 -2.02 7.34
N MET A 178 -1.71 -1.06 6.46
CA MET A 178 -2.57 0.09 6.18
C MET A 178 -3.99 -0.36 5.80
N ALA A 179 -4.09 -1.34 4.89
CA ALA A 179 -5.36 -1.93 4.49
C ALA A 179 -6.16 -2.49 5.69
N SER A 180 -5.50 -3.19 6.63
CA SER A 180 -6.16 -3.71 7.83
C SER A 180 -6.71 -2.59 8.72
N VAL A 181 -5.95 -1.50 8.88
CA VAL A 181 -6.34 -0.33 9.67
C VAL A 181 -7.55 0.36 9.05
N LEU A 182 -7.52 0.66 7.75
CA LEU A 182 -8.62 1.34 7.07
C LEU A 182 -9.92 0.52 7.05
N VAL A 183 -9.80 -0.81 6.99
CA VAL A 183 -10.95 -1.71 6.89
C VAL A 183 -11.58 -2.02 8.24
N ASN A 184 -10.78 -2.12 9.31
CA ASN A 184 -11.26 -2.59 10.62
C ASN A 184 -11.17 -1.52 11.72
N GLY A 185 -10.59 -0.34 11.43
CA GLY A 185 -10.31 0.68 12.44
C GLY A 185 -9.39 0.17 13.55
N PHE A 186 -9.43 0.84 14.70
CA PHE A 186 -8.76 0.42 15.94
C PHE A 186 -9.81 0.00 16.97
N LYS A 187 -9.52 -1.05 17.75
CA LYS A 187 -10.44 -1.54 18.79
C LYS A 187 -10.51 -0.60 20.00
N GLU A 188 -9.41 0.09 20.30
CA GLU A 188 -9.29 1.02 21.43
C GLU A 188 -8.49 2.26 21.01
N HIS A 189 -8.79 3.41 21.62
CA HIS A 189 -8.03 4.66 21.45
C HIS A 189 -6.77 4.68 22.32
N THR A 190 -5.96 3.63 22.22
CA THR A 190 -4.75 3.45 23.05
C THR A 190 -3.48 4.01 22.43
N HIS A 191 -3.55 4.53 21.21
CA HIS A 191 -2.36 4.91 20.44
C HIS A 191 -2.31 6.41 20.22
N ASN A 192 -1.36 7.07 20.89
CA ASN A 192 -1.13 8.50 20.70
C ASN A 192 -0.19 8.77 19.52
N ARG A 193 0.59 7.77 19.08
CA ARG A 193 1.58 7.91 18.00
C ARG A 193 1.50 6.75 17.01
N LEU A 194 1.48 7.06 15.71
CA LEU A 194 1.60 6.06 14.65
C LEU A 194 2.98 6.12 13.99
N LEU A 195 3.60 4.95 13.83
CA LEU A 195 4.86 4.77 13.11
C LEU A 195 4.50 4.18 11.74
N ILE A 196 4.61 4.98 10.69
CA ILE A 196 4.25 4.58 9.34
C ILE A 196 5.51 4.12 8.61
N ASP A 197 5.68 2.82 8.48
CA ASP A 197 6.76 2.21 7.69
C ASP A 197 6.43 2.24 6.19
N GLU A 198 7.46 2.40 5.37
CA GLU A 198 7.37 2.65 3.93
C GLU A 198 6.28 3.68 3.57
N ALA A 199 6.30 4.82 4.26
CA ALA A 199 5.29 5.86 4.16
C ALA A 199 5.03 6.34 2.73
N MET A 200 6.07 6.39 1.88
CA MET A 200 5.94 6.79 0.47
C MET A 200 5.06 5.84 -0.36
N MET A 201 4.90 4.57 0.05
CA MET A 201 4.07 3.59 -0.68
C MET A 201 2.57 3.80 -0.48
N ASN A 202 2.17 4.60 0.51
CA ASN A 202 0.77 4.87 0.81
C ASN A 202 0.36 6.24 0.27
N HIS A 203 -0.85 6.33 -0.27
CA HIS A 203 -1.48 7.63 -0.52
C HIS A 203 -1.56 8.41 0.80
N PHE A 204 -1.16 9.68 0.81
CA PHE A 204 -1.09 10.45 2.06
C PHE A 204 -2.45 10.55 2.76
N GLY A 205 -3.54 10.70 2.01
CA GLY A 205 -4.91 10.61 2.55
C GLY A 205 -5.22 9.33 3.33
N ALA A 206 -4.67 8.17 2.93
CA ALA A 206 -4.82 6.93 3.68
C ALA A 206 -4.13 7.00 5.06
N ILE A 207 -2.95 7.63 5.11
CA ILE A 207 -2.23 7.89 6.37
C ILE A 207 -3.06 8.82 7.26
N ILE A 208 -3.67 9.86 6.69
CA ILE A 208 -4.56 10.78 7.43
C ILE A 208 -5.80 10.06 7.96
N THR A 209 -6.44 9.21 7.16
CA THR A 209 -7.55 8.38 7.61
C THR A 209 -7.14 7.48 8.78
N ALA A 210 -5.96 6.84 8.71
CA ALA A 210 -5.44 6.03 9.82
C ALA A 210 -5.19 6.87 11.07
N ALA A 211 -4.64 8.09 10.93
CA ALA A 211 -4.41 9.01 12.04
C ALA A 211 -5.72 9.43 12.73
N LEU A 212 -6.76 9.75 11.96
CA LEU A 212 -8.10 10.08 12.45
C LEU A 212 -8.73 8.89 13.20
N LEU A 213 -8.65 7.68 12.63
CA LEU A 213 -9.16 6.45 13.27
C LEU A 213 -8.46 6.16 14.60
N ALA A 214 -7.15 6.43 14.68
CA ALA A 214 -6.37 6.25 15.89
C ALA A 214 -6.58 7.38 16.92
N LYS A 215 -7.10 8.55 16.49
CA LYS A 215 -7.01 9.82 17.23
C LYS A 215 -5.55 10.15 17.60
N ALA A 216 -4.64 9.87 16.66
CA ALA A 216 -3.20 10.05 16.87
C ALA A 216 -2.84 11.53 17.02
N LYS A 217 -1.93 11.82 17.95
CA LYS A 217 -1.33 13.15 18.18
C LYS A 217 0.02 13.31 17.48
N GLU A 218 0.67 12.19 17.15
CA GLU A 218 1.98 12.17 16.51
C GLU A 218 1.98 11.17 15.35
N LEU A 219 2.57 11.57 14.23
CA LEU A 219 2.87 10.71 13.08
C LEU A 219 4.38 10.71 12.86
N LEU A 220 4.98 9.53 12.96
CA LEU A 220 6.36 9.29 12.56
C LEU A 220 6.33 8.56 11.22
N LEU A 221 6.70 9.28 10.15
CA LEU A 221 6.74 8.76 8.79
C LEU A 221 8.16 8.26 8.51
N ILE A 222 8.30 6.99 8.16
CA ILE A 222 9.57 6.35 7.86
C ILE A 222 9.54 5.86 6.42
N GLY A 223 10.57 6.17 5.65
CA GLY A 223 10.64 5.75 4.26
C GLY A 223 11.89 6.23 3.56
N ASP A 224 11.87 6.16 2.24
CA ASP A 224 12.93 6.63 1.36
C ASP A 224 12.29 7.42 0.22
N ILE A 225 12.55 8.72 0.16
CA ILE A 225 11.95 9.63 -0.84
C ILE A 225 12.36 9.27 -2.27
N ASN A 226 13.51 8.62 -2.44
CA ASN A 226 14.04 8.26 -3.75
C ASN A 226 13.68 6.81 -4.16
N GLN A 227 12.98 6.06 -3.31
CA GLN A 227 12.39 4.77 -3.68
C GLN A 227 11.02 4.93 -4.34
N ILE A 228 10.50 3.83 -4.89
CA ILE A 228 9.23 3.79 -5.61
C ILE A 228 8.10 4.25 -4.67
N PRO A 229 7.42 5.36 -4.97
CA PRO A 229 6.32 5.86 -4.16
C PRO A 229 5.01 5.10 -4.49
N HIS A 230 3.91 5.52 -3.88
CA HIS A 230 2.56 5.11 -4.25
C HIS A 230 2.35 5.26 -5.76
N ILE A 231 1.87 4.19 -6.40
CA ILE A 231 1.52 4.15 -7.81
C ILE A 231 0.01 4.00 -7.92
N ASP A 232 -0.67 5.01 -8.50
CA ASP A 232 -2.05 4.83 -8.93
C ASP A 232 -2.08 3.98 -10.21
N ARG A 233 -2.63 2.77 -10.07
CA ARG A 233 -2.74 1.79 -11.16
C ARG A 233 -3.93 2.04 -12.07
N HIS A 234 -4.96 2.70 -11.57
CA HIS A 234 -6.18 2.94 -12.32
C HIS A 234 -6.11 4.28 -13.06
N ASN A 235 -5.31 5.22 -12.55
CA ASN A 235 -5.09 6.55 -13.14
C ASN A 235 -6.43 7.23 -13.48
N VAL A 236 -7.35 7.17 -12.51
CA VAL A 236 -8.76 7.59 -12.69
C VAL A 236 -8.88 9.10 -12.83
N PHE A 237 -8.01 9.85 -12.15
CA PHE A 237 -7.90 11.30 -12.24
C PHE A 237 -6.53 11.77 -11.72
N PRO A 238 -6.08 12.99 -12.06
CA PRO A 238 -4.83 13.54 -11.55
C PRO A 238 -4.89 13.78 -10.03
N MET A 239 -3.92 13.22 -9.29
CA MET A 239 -3.76 13.44 -7.85
C MET A 239 -2.77 14.58 -7.58
N SER A 240 -2.99 15.34 -6.51
CA SER A 240 -2.14 16.46 -6.08
C SER A 240 -1.75 16.39 -4.59
N TYR A 241 -2.39 15.53 -3.81
CA TYR A 241 -2.25 15.43 -2.36
C TYR A 241 -1.84 14.02 -1.91
N GLU A 242 -1.25 13.23 -2.81
CA GLU A 242 -0.93 11.83 -2.58
C GLU A 242 0.40 11.62 -1.82
N LYS A 243 1.28 12.62 -1.80
CA LYS A 243 2.67 12.49 -1.33
C LYS A 243 2.88 12.99 0.10
N PRO A 244 3.27 12.12 1.06
CA PRO A 244 3.47 12.54 2.45
C PRO A 244 4.64 13.52 2.65
N ASN A 245 5.69 13.43 1.82
CA ASN A 245 6.84 14.33 1.87
C ASN A 245 6.56 15.74 1.36
N ALA A 246 5.35 16.02 0.85
CA ALA A 246 4.91 17.38 0.52
C ALA A 246 4.65 18.23 1.78
N VAL A 247 4.29 17.59 2.91
CA VAL A 247 3.96 18.29 4.17
C VAL A 247 5.00 18.10 5.27
N ALA A 248 5.82 17.04 5.19
CA ALA A 248 6.78 16.70 6.21
C ALA A 248 8.21 16.90 5.70
N LYS A 249 8.91 17.90 6.25
CA LYS A 249 10.35 18.06 6.00
C LYS A 249 11.11 16.92 6.67
N VAL A 250 12.17 16.45 6.00
CA VAL A 250 13.09 15.46 6.57
C VAL A 250 13.64 15.99 7.89
N SER A 251 13.34 15.30 8.97
CA SER A 251 13.78 15.64 10.32
C SER A 251 15.05 14.88 10.70
N ARG A 252 15.27 13.71 10.09
CA ARG A 252 16.46 12.88 10.29
C ARG A 252 16.76 12.06 9.04
N GLU A 253 18.04 11.96 8.71
CA GLU A 253 18.58 11.09 7.67
C GLU A 253 19.24 9.86 8.32
N LEU A 254 18.94 8.67 7.80
CA LEU A 254 19.64 7.42 8.13
C LEU A 254 20.54 7.05 6.95
N LEU A 255 21.76 7.59 6.93
CA LEU A 255 22.70 7.51 5.80
C LEU A 255 23.60 6.25 5.81
N ARG A 256 23.64 5.52 6.92
CA ARG A 256 24.47 4.31 7.07
C ARG A 256 23.76 3.12 6.46
N SER A 257 24.26 2.59 5.34
CA SER A 257 23.79 1.31 4.78
C SER A 257 24.52 0.13 5.42
N TYR A 258 23.77 -0.82 5.95
CA TYR A 258 24.27 -2.07 6.49
C TYR A 258 24.25 -3.21 5.47
N ARG A 259 23.73 -2.98 4.26
CA ARG A 259 23.49 -4.04 3.25
C ARG A 259 24.27 -3.82 1.96
N ASN A 260 24.36 -2.57 1.50
CA ASN A 260 24.91 -2.30 0.18
C ASN A 260 26.45 -2.40 0.22
N PRO A 261 27.12 -3.03 -0.76
CA PRO A 261 28.58 -2.98 -0.90
C PRO A 261 29.13 -1.56 -1.12
N MET A 262 30.46 -1.37 -1.01
CA MET A 262 31.07 -0.04 -1.08
C MET A 262 30.89 0.65 -2.44
N ASP A 263 31.00 -0.07 -3.56
CA ASP A 263 30.78 0.48 -4.90
C ASP A 263 29.33 0.91 -5.12
N VAL A 264 28.37 0.14 -4.59
CA VAL A 264 26.95 0.52 -4.63
C VAL A 264 26.70 1.78 -3.80
N ALA A 265 27.27 1.88 -2.59
CA ALA A 265 27.14 3.09 -1.78
C ALA A 265 27.79 4.30 -2.46
N TYR A 266 28.95 4.13 -3.10
CA TYR A 266 29.59 5.17 -3.89
C TYR A 266 28.71 5.66 -5.04
N ALA A 267 28.13 4.74 -5.83
CA ALA A 267 27.19 5.11 -6.90
C ALA A 267 25.94 5.82 -6.38
N LEU A 268 25.39 5.35 -5.25
CA LEU A 268 24.23 5.96 -4.61
C LEU A 268 24.50 7.35 -4.02
N ASN A 269 25.77 7.76 -3.85
CA ASN A 269 26.11 9.08 -3.30
C ASN A 269 25.70 10.24 -4.23
N GLU A 270 25.48 9.97 -5.53
CA GLU A 270 24.88 10.95 -6.45
C GLU A 270 23.43 11.30 -6.09
N ILE A 271 22.72 10.36 -5.45
CA ILE A 271 21.30 10.49 -5.08
C ILE A 271 21.17 10.84 -3.59
N TYR A 272 22.02 10.25 -2.74
CA TYR A 272 21.99 10.37 -1.30
C TYR A 272 23.29 10.99 -0.79
N SER A 273 23.29 12.31 -0.61
CA SER A 273 24.45 13.04 -0.11
C SER A 273 24.91 12.50 1.26
N GLY A 274 26.11 11.91 1.30
CA GLY A 274 26.72 11.42 2.54
C GLY A 274 26.36 9.98 2.92
N ILE A 275 25.76 9.20 2.00
CA ILE A 275 25.59 7.76 2.18
C ILE A 275 26.94 7.06 2.36
N TYR A 276 27.00 6.06 3.26
CA TYR A 276 28.18 5.22 3.43
C TYR A 276 27.79 3.79 3.80
N SER A 277 28.69 2.84 3.54
CA SER A 277 28.48 1.41 3.79
C SER A 277 29.29 0.90 4.98
N THR A 278 28.77 -0.12 5.66
CA THR A 278 29.53 -0.94 6.62
C THR A 278 30.09 -2.23 6.04
N GLN A 279 29.77 -2.54 4.79
CA GLN A 279 30.20 -3.78 4.15
C GLN A 279 31.66 -3.68 3.71
N GLU A 280 32.37 -4.80 3.83
CA GLU A 280 33.73 -4.96 3.32
C GLU A 280 33.68 -5.39 1.84
N GLY A 281 34.65 -4.95 1.03
CA GLY A 281 34.73 -5.26 -0.40
C GLY A 281 34.36 -4.08 -1.30
N THR A 282 35.20 -3.83 -2.31
CA THR A 282 35.16 -2.61 -3.14
C THR A 282 34.41 -2.75 -4.45
N ARG A 283 34.12 -3.97 -4.93
CA ARG A 283 33.41 -4.21 -6.20
C ARG A 283 32.44 -5.38 -6.09
N SER A 284 31.18 -5.14 -6.44
CA SER A 284 30.06 -6.08 -6.39
C SER A 284 29.22 -6.07 -7.68
N LEU A 285 29.37 -5.06 -8.53
CA LEU A 285 28.62 -4.94 -9.78
C LEU A 285 29.46 -5.31 -11.00
N THR A 286 28.86 -6.10 -11.89
CA THR A 286 29.33 -6.38 -13.25
C THR A 286 28.20 -6.07 -14.23
N MET A 287 28.54 -5.63 -15.43
CA MET A 287 27.56 -5.28 -16.46
C MET A 287 27.97 -5.98 -17.75
N ASP A 288 27.21 -7.01 -18.12
CA ASP A 288 27.40 -7.76 -19.35
C ASP A 288 26.16 -7.62 -20.24
N GLY A 289 26.36 -7.62 -21.56
CA GLY A 289 25.25 -7.71 -22.51
C GLY A 289 24.70 -9.13 -22.55
N TYR A 290 23.36 -9.28 -22.53
CA TYR A 290 22.70 -10.59 -22.57
C TYR A 290 21.67 -10.69 -23.70
N ASP A 291 21.60 -11.87 -24.32
CA ASP A 291 20.51 -12.29 -25.21
C ASP A 291 19.44 -13.00 -24.38
N ILE A 292 18.22 -12.46 -24.35
CA ILE A 292 17.12 -12.99 -23.54
C ILE A 292 16.79 -14.45 -23.87
N ASN A 293 17.01 -14.89 -25.12
CA ASN A 293 16.77 -16.27 -25.54
C ASN A 293 17.80 -17.26 -24.97
N LYS A 294 18.90 -16.74 -24.40
CA LYS A 294 20.00 -17.52 -23.82
C LYS A 294 20.06 -17.41 -22.30
N LEU A 295 19.11 -16.72 -21.68
CA LEU A 295 19.10 -16.50 -20.24
C LEU A 295 18.65 -17.79 -19.53
N SER A 296 19.61 -18.57 -19.02
CA SER A 296 19.30 -19.74 -18.18
C SER A 296 19.06 -19.30 -16.73
N ILE A 297 17.81 -19.32 -16.29
CA ILE A 297 17.43 -19.10 -14.90
C ILE A 297 17.61 -20.42 -14.12
N SER A 298 18.85 -20.75 -13.75
CA SER A 298 19.14 -22.04 -13.11
C SER A 298 20.13 -21.97 -11.95
N LEU A 299 20.66 -20.78 -11.63
CA LEU A 299 21.63 -20.66 -10.55
C LEU A 299 20.93 -20.75 -9.18
N PRO A 300 21.36 -21.69 -8.32
CA PRO A 300 20.81 -21.78 -6.96
C PRO A 300 21.12 -20.49 -6.19
N GLN A 301 20.24 -20.13 -5.25
CA GLN A 301 20.37 -18.95 -4.39
C GLN A 301 20.46 -17.60 -5.14
N THR A 302 20.01 -17.56 -6.40
CA THR A 302 20.01 -16.34 -7.21
C THR A 302 18.60 -15.77 -7.30
N LEU A 303 18.46 -14.47 -7.00
CA LEU A 303 17.22 -13.73 -7.22
C LEU A 303 17.30 -13.03 -8.57
N TYR A 304 16.40 -13.40 -9.48
CA TYR A 304 16.27 -12.79 -10.81
C TYR A 304 15.24 -11.67 -10.75
N LEU A 305 15.62 -10.49 -11.25
CA LEU A 305 14.79 -9.29 -11.24
C LEU A 305 14.68 -8.74 -12.67
N ALA A 306 13.51 -8.20 -13.00
CA ALA A 306 13.28 -7.51 -14.27
C ALA A 306 12.59 -6.17 -14.01
N HIS A 307 12.93 -5.15 -14.81
CA HIS A 307 12.33 -3.82 -14.69
C HIS A 307 10.85 -3.78 -15.10
N THR A 308 10.38 -4.72 -15.93
CA THR A 308 9.00 -4.74 -16.41
C THR A 308 8.38 -6.14 -16.32
N HIS A 309 7.06 -6.18 -16.13
CA HIS A 309 6.30 -7.43 -16.16
C HIS A 309 6.39 -8.17 -17.49
N LYS A 310 6.57 -7.44 -18.61
CA LYS A 310 6.71 -8.05 -19.93
C LYS A 310 7.99 -8.90 -20.01
N LEU A 311 9.11 -8.35 -19.53
CA LEU A 311 10.38 -9.06 -19.49
C LEU A 311 10.31 -10.27 -18.54
N ALA A 312 9.72 -10.11 -17.36
CA ALA A 312 9.57 -11.20 -16.38
C ALA A 312 8.73 -12.38 -16.88
N LYS A 313 7.80 -12.16 -17.83
CA LYS A 313 6.98 -13.25 -18.42
C LYS A 313 7.68 -13.97 -19.57
N GLN A 314 8.74 -13.38 -20.12
CA GLN A 314 9.49 -13.93 -21.26
C GLN A 314 10.69 -14.78 -20.82
N SER A 315 11.03 -14.69 -19.53
CA SER A 315 12.17 -15.33 -18.87
C SER A 315 11.71 -16.50 -18.03
#